data_AF-A0A2X3EVU9-F1
#
_entry.id   AF-A0A2X3EVU9-F1
#
_cell.length_a   1.000
_cell.length_b   1.000
_cell.length_c   1.000
_cell.angle_alpha   90.00
_cell.angle_beta   90.00
_cell.angle_gamma   90.00
#
_symmetry.space_group_name_H-M   'P 1'
#
loop_
_entity.id
_entity.type
_entity.pdbx_description
1 polymer ?
#
loop_
_entity_poly.entity_id
_entity_poly.type
_entity_poly.pdbx_seq_one_letter_code
_entity_poly.pdbx_strand_id
1 'polypeptide(L)'
;MPLALFALTIGAFAIGTTEFVIVGLVPTIAQQLSISLPSAGLLVSIYALGVAIGAPVLTALTGRMPRKQLLLALMVLFTAGNILAWQAPGYETLILARLLTGLAHGVFFSIGSTIATSLVAKEKAASAIAIMFGGLTVALVTGVPFGTFIGQHFGWRETFLAVSILGVIALISSLLLVPNNIPGRASASLRDQLRVLTHPRLLMIYAITALGYGGVFTAFTFLAPMMQELAGFSPSAVSWILLGYGVSVAIGNVWGRQTGR
;
A
#
# COMPACT_ATOMS: atom_id res chain seq x y z
N MET A 1 0.89 20.49 -14.31
CA MET A 1 0.12 19.60 -13.42
C MET A 1 0.31 20.09 -11.99
N PRO A 2 -0.71 20.02 -11.11
CA PRO A 2 -0.58 20.51 -9.73
C PRO A 2 0.54 19.77 -8.99
N LEU A 3 1.46 20.51 -8.35
CA LEU A 3 2.55 19.93 -7.54
C LEU A 3 2.02 19.03 -6.41
N ALA A 4 0.82 19.33 -5.91
CA ALA A 4 0.11 18.49 -4.94
C ALA A 4 -0.12 17.04 -5.42
N LEU A 5 -0.27 16.80 -6.74
CA LEU A 5 -0.38 15.44 -7.26
C LEU A 5 0.92 14.65 -7.07
N PHE A 6 2.08 15.28 -7.21
CA PHE A 6 3.36 14.63 -6.93
C PHE A 6 3.49 14.25 -5.45
N ALA A 7 3.03 15.09 -4.51
CA ALA A 7 3.00 14.73 -3.10
C ALA A 7 2.14 13.47 -2.84
N LEU A 8 0.96 13.39 -3.46
CA LEU A 8 0.10 12.20 -3.36
C LEU A 8 0.74 10.97 -4.01
N THR A 9 1.41 11.11 -5.15
CA THR A 9 2.15 10.03 -5.82
C THR A 9 3.30 9.53 -4.94
N ILE A 10 4.04 10.41 -4.26
CA ILE A 10 5.10 10.02 -3.31
C ILE A 10 4.52 9.24 -2.13
N GLY A 11 3.37 9.68 -1.59
CA GLY A 11 2.66 8.93 -0.55
C GLY A 11 2.19 7.55 -1.01
N ALA A 12 1.61 7.46 -2.21
CA ALA A 12 1.21 6.19 -2.82
C ALA A 12 2.42 5.26 -3.06
N PHE A 13 3.57 5.82 -3.45
CA PHE A 13 4.82 5.09 -3.61
C PHE A 13 5.33 4.53 -2.28
N ALA A 14 5.35 5.34 -1.21
CA ALA A 14 5.77 4.90 0.12
C ALA A 14 4.87 3.77 0.66
N ILE A 15 3.55 3.94 0.53
CA ILE A 15 2.55 2.96 0.95
C ILE A 15 2.67 1.67 0.14
N GLY A 16 2.77 1.78 -1.18
CA GLY A 16 2.96 0.63 -2.07
C GLY A 16 4.23 -0.15 -1.77
N THR A 17 5.32 0.56 -1.47
CA THR A 17 6.59 -0.07 -1.10
C THR A 17 6.41 -0.85 0.19
N THR A 18 5.81 -0.25 1.22
CA THR A 18 5.51 -0.90 2.50
C THR A 18 4.67 -2.15 2.34
N GLU A 19 3.61 -2.05 1.53
CA GLU A 19 2.64 -3.10 1.34
C GLU A 19 3.31 -4.35 0.77
N PHE A 20 4.06 -4.19 -0.31
CA PHE A 20 4.54 -5.29 -1.13
C PHE A 20 5.97 -5.73 -0.82
N VAL A 21 6.81 -4.88 -0.21
CA VAL A 21 8.22 -5.24 0.05
C VAL A 21 8.35 -6.46 0.97
N ILE A 22 7.37 -6.67 1.84
CA ILE A 22 7.32 -7.83 2.73
C ILE A 22 7.42 -9.16 1.97
N VAL A 23 6.92 -9.22 0.73
CA VAL A 23 6.98 -10.42 -0.14
C VAL A 23 8.41 -10.90 -0.34
N GLY A 24 9.34 -9.99 -0.61
CA GLY A 24 10.76 -10.31 -0.74
C GLY A 24 11.45 -10.63 0.58
N LEU A 25 10.86 -10.19 1.70
CA LEU A 25 11.42 -10.32 3.05
C LEU A 25 10.87 -11.53 3.82
N VAL A 26 9.81 -12.20 3.35
CA VAL A 26 9.17 -13.33 4.05
C VAL A 26 10.19 -14.38 4.52
N PRO A 27 11.12 -14.87 3.67
CA PRO A 27 12.11 -15.88 4.11
C PRO A 27 13.05 -15.34 5.19
N THR A 28 13.54 -14.11 5.03
CA THR A 28 14.46 -13.47 5.98
C THR A 28 13.79 -13.20 7.32
N ILE A 29 12.52 -12.79 7.34
CA ILE A 29 11.74 -12.56 8.56
C ILE A 29 11.48 -13.89 9.27
N ALA A 30 11.06 -14.92 8.53
CA ALA A 30 10.82 -16.25 9.09
C ALA A 30 12.07 -16.78 9.80
N GLN A 31 13.22 -16.69 9.13
CA GLN A 31 14.51 -17.11 9.68
C GLN A 31 14.92 -16.28 10.91
N GLN A 32 14.95 -14.95 10.80
CA GLN A 32 15.48 -14.09 11.86
C GLN A 32 14.59 -14.00 13.09
N LEU A 33 13.28 -14.19 12.95
CA LEU A 33 12.33 -14.26 14.08
C LEU A 33 12.08 -15.69 14.56
N SER A 34 12.68 -16.70 13.91
CA SER A 34 12.46 -18.13 14.23
C SER A 34 10.98 -18.51 14.24
N ILE A 35 10.23 -18.04 13.25
CA ILE A 35 8.81 -18.36 13.04
C ILE A 35 8.63 -19.17 11.75
N SER A 36 7.49 -19.83 11.60
CA SER A 36 7.19 -20.56 10.37
C SER A 36 7.04 -19.62 9.16
N LEU A 37 7.36 -20.12 7.96
CA LEU A 37 7.16 -19.38 6.71
C LEU A 37 5.69 -18.95 6.51
N PRO A 38 4.67 -19.79 6.78
CA PRO A 38 3.28 -19.35 6.77
C PRO A 38 2.98 -18.22 7.76
N SER A 39 3.58 -18.24 8.96
CA SER A 39 3.45 -17.14 9.93
C SER A 39 4.00 -15.83 9.37
N ALA A 40 5.19 -15.84 8.77
CA ALA A 40 5.72 -14.64 8.11
C ALA A 40 4.83 -14.15 6.95
N GLY A 41 4.23 -15.08 6.18
CA GLY A 41 3.26 -14.75 5.13
C GLY A 41 1.99 -14.06 5.64
N LEU A 42 1.53 -14.37 6.87
CA LEU A 42 0.36 -13.72 7.47
C LEU A 42 0.56 -12.21 7.67
N LEU A 43 1.79 -11.69 7.68
CA LEU A 43 2.04 -10.24 7.73
C LEU A 43 1.49 -9.49 6.51
N VAL A 44 1.34 -10.17 5.36
CA VAL A 44 0.62 -9.65 4.18
C VAL A 44 -0.88 -9.59 4.47
N SER A 45 -1.45 -10.70 4.93
CA SER A 45 -2.88 -10.82 5.22
C SER A 45 -3.34 -9.86 6.32
N ILE A 46 -2.54 -9.66 7.36
CA ILE A 46 -2.83 -8.73 8.47
C ILE A 46 -2.82 -7.29 7.98
N TYR A 47 -1.88 -6.93 7.12
CA TYR A 47 -1.87 -5.61 6.48
C TYR A 47 -3.12 -5.41 5.61
N ALA A 48 -3.45 -6.40 4.78
CA ALA A 48 -4.65 -6.36 3.94
C ALA A 48 -5.94 -6.29 4.77
N LEU A 49 -5.99 -6.97 5.92
CA LEU A 49 -7.08 -6.86 6.89
C LEU A 49 -7.18 -5.43 7.46
N GLY A 50 -6.03 -4.83 7.81
CA GLY A 50 -5.95 -3.43 8.19
C GLY A 50 -6.50 -2.49 7.12
N VAL A 51 -6.19 -2.72 5.85
CA VAL A 51 -6.75 -1.97 4.71
C VAL A 51 -8.27 -2.15 4.62
N ALA A 52 -8.73 -3.40 4.64
CA ALA A 52 -10.13 -3.77 4.46
C ALA A 52 -11.04 -3.22 5.57
N ILE A 53 -10.56 -3.23 6.82
CA ILE A 53 -11.29 -2.68 7.97
C ILE A 53 -11.09 -1.16 8.07
N GLY A 54 -9.86 -0.69 7.87
CA GLY A 54 -9.49 0.71 8.03
C GLY A 54 -10.25 1.64 7.09
N ALA A 55 -10.40 1.25 5.82
CA ALA A 55 -11.11 2.04 4.84
C ALA A 55 -12.53 2.45 5.29
N PRO A 56 -13.47 1.53 5.61
CA PRO A 56 -14.81 1.93 6.03
C PRO A 56 -14.86 2.58 7.42
N VAL A 57 -14.15 2.00 8.39
CA VAL A 57 -14.21 2.45 9.80
C VAL A 57 -13.65 3.86 9.93
N LEU A 58 -12.42 4.08 9.48
CA LEU A 58 -11.79 5.39 9.62
C LEU A 58 -12.47 6.41 8.70
N THR A 59 -12.88 6.06 7.48
CA THR A 59 -13.63 7.01 6.61
C THR A 59 -14.90 7.52 7.30
N ALA A 60 -15.62 6.66 8.01
CA ALA A 60 -16.80 7.08 8.76
C ALA A 60 -16.46 7.95 9.98
N LEU A 61 -15.42 7.58 10.74
CA LEU A 61 -15.00 8.32 11.93
C LEU A 61 -14.38 9.69 11.59
N THR A 62 -13.66 9.78 10.48
CA THR A 62 -12.92 10.97 10.07
C THR A 62 -13.67 11.78 9.00
N GLY A 63 -14.95 11.48 8.77
CA GLY A 63 -15.74 12.07 7.69
C GLY A 63 -15.85 13.60 7.72
N ARG A 64 -15.76 14.18 8.93
CA ARG A 64 -15.81 15.62 9.21
C ARG A 64 -14.44 16.30 9.26
N MET A 65 -13.35 15.54 9.26
CA MET A 65 -12.00 16.12 9.31
C MET A 65 -11.65 16.82 7.98
N PRO A 66 -10.99 17.99 8.03
CA PRO A 66 -10.43 18.60 6.83
C PRO A 66 -9.50 17.63 6.09
N ARG A 67 -9.67 17.54 4.75
CA ARG A 67 -9.01 16.49 3.94
C ARG A 67 -7.49 16.51 4.05
N LYS A 68 -6.87 17.69 4.06
CA LYS A 68 -5.43 17.82 4.26
C LYS A 68 -5.01 17.35 5.66
N GLN A 69 -5.72 17.75 6.72
CA GLN A 69 -5.39 17.31 8.08
C GLN A 69 -5.47 15.79 8.21
N LEU A 70 -6.51 15.18 7.63
CA LEU A 70 -6.64 13.73 7.59
C LEU A 70 -5.50 13.07 6.80
N LEU A 71 -5.15 13.58 5.61
CA LEU A 71 -4.01 13.10 4.83
C LEU A 71 -2.71 13.12 5.66
N LEU A 72 -2.43 14.22 6.35
CA LEU A 72 -1.23 14.35 7.19
C LEU A 72 -1.26 13.40 8.37
N ALA A 73 -2.40 13.25 9.06
CA ALA A 73 -2.56 12.31 10.15
C ALA A 73 -2.33 10.86 9.71
N LEU A 74 -2.83 10.48 8.52
CA LEU A 74 -2.59 9.16 7.94
C LEU A 74 -1.11 8.95 7.61
N MET A 75 -0.43 9.96 7.07
CA MET A 75 1.01 9.89 6.81
C MET A 75 1.84 9.79 8.09
N VAL A 76 1.42 10.46 9.18
CA VAL A 76 2.02 10.29 10.51
C VAL A 76 1.80 8.86 11.02
N LEU A 77 0.57 8.34 10.97
CA LEU A 77 0.26 6.97 11.40
C LEU A 77 1.04 5.93 10.61
N PHE A 78 1.12 6.11 9.28
CA PHE A 78 1.91 5.27 8.39
C PHE A 78 3.40 5.29 8.76
N THR A 79 3.96 6.48 8.98
CA THR A 79 5.38 6.63 9.31
C THR A 79 5.68 6.03 10.68
N ALA A 80 4.85 6.31 11.69
CA ALA A 80 4.97 5.75 13.02
C ALA A 80 4.86 4.22 13.02
N GLY A 81 3.94 3.66 12.24
CA GLY A 81 3.80 2.22 12.08
C GLY A 81 5.02 1.57 11.44
N ASN A 82 5.66 2.22 10.45
CA ASN A 82 6.91 1.71 9.88
C ASN A 82 8.11 1.88 10.83
N ILE A 83 8.16 2.93 11.64
CA ILE A 83 9.17 3.08 12.70
C ILE A 83 9.00 1.96 13.74
N LEU A 84 7.75 1.62 14.09
CA LEU A 84 7.45 0.50 14.97
C LEU A 84 7.89 -0.84 14.36
N ALA A 85 7.72 -1.03 13.05
CA ALA A 85 8.21 -2.22 12.35
C ALA A 85 9.75 -2.30 12.35
N TRP A 86 10.43 -1.17 12.11
CA TRP A 86 11.89 -1.09 12.20
C TRP A 86 12.41 -1.48 13.59
N GLN A 87 11.75 -0.98 14.64
CA GLN A 87 12.13 -1.26 16.03
C GLN A 87 11.49 -2.53 16.61
N ALA A 88 10.79 -3.33 15.80
CA ALA A 88 10.03 -4.46 16.31
C ALA A 88 10.96 -5.50 16.97
N PRO A 89 10.80 -5.79 18.29
CA PRO A 89 11.59 -6.81 18.96
C PRO A 89 11.21 -8.22 18.51
N GLY A 90 10.00 -8.42 18.01
CA GLY A 90 9.52 -9.73 17.58
C GLY A 90 8.26 -9.66 16.71
N TYR A 91 7.69 -10.84 16.47
CA TYR A 91 6.59 -11.04 15.53
C TYR A 91 5.31 -10.27 15.92
N GLU A 92 4.95 -10.25 17.20
CA GLU A 92 3.73 -9.56 17.68
C GLU A 92 3.78 -8.04 17.45
N THR A 93 4.93 -7.41 17.70
CA THR A 93 5.11 -5.99 17.42
C THR A 93 5.05 -5.71 15.92
N LEU A 94 5.58 -6.63 15.11
CA LEU A 94 5.51 -6.51 13.66
C LEU A 94 4.06 -6.68 13.15
N ILE A 95 3.27 -7.59 13.71
CA ILE A 95 1.82 -7.73 13.46
C ILE A 95 1.12 -6.38 13.71
N LEU A 96 1.35 -5.79 14.88
CA LEU A 96 0.73 -4.51 15.23
C LEU A 96 1.14 -3.40 14.26
N ALA A 97 2.43 -3.32 13.91
CA ALA A 97 2.94 -2.37 12.94
C ALA A 97 2.30 -2.54 11.55
N ARG A 98 2.12 -3.79 11.10
CA ARG A 98 1.41 -4.10 9.83
C ARG A 98 -0.05 -3.69 9.87
N LEU A 99 -0.74 -3.95 10.99
CA LEU A 99 -2.12 -3.53 11.16
C LEU A 99 -2.25 -2.00 11.11
N LEU A 100 -1.41 -1.27 11.85
CA LEU A 100 -1.42 0.20 11.89
C LEU A 100 -1.13 0.83 10.51
N THR A 101 -0.13 0.32 9.80
CA THR A 101 0.21 0.80 8.44
C THR A 101 -0.88 0.46 7.43
N GLY A 102 -1.51 -0.72 7.52
CA GLY A 102 -2.66 -1.11 6.71
C GLY A 102 -3.88 -0.22 6.93
N LEU A 103 -4.17 0.14 8.19
CA LEU A 103 -5.26 1.09 8.52
C LEU A 103 -5.04 2.45 7.82
N ALA A 104 -3.80 2.97 7.85
CA ALA A 104 -3.47 4.23 7.18
C ALA A 104 -3.65 4.14 5.65
N HIS A 105 -3.20 3.03 5.04
CA HIS A 105 -3.37 2.77 3.62
C HIS A 105 -4.84 2.86 3.21
N GLY A 106 -5.74 2.10 3.85
CA GLY A 106 -7.14 1.99 3.42
C GLY A 106 -7.85 3.34 3.23
N VAL A 107 -7.53 4.33 4.07
CA VAL A 107 -8.11 5.68 3.98
C VAL A 107 -7.33 6.58 3.04
N PHE A 108 -6.00 6.43 2.97
CA PHE A 108 -5.12 7.28 2.16
C PHE A 108 -5.57 7.33 0.70
N PHE A 109 -5.86 6.19 0.07
CA PHE A 109 -6.24 6.18 -1.35
C PHE A 109 -7.61 6.80 -1.60
N SER A 110 -8.56 6.64 -0.67
CA SER A 110 -9.88 7.28 -0.75
C SER A 110 -9.78 8.81 -0.66
N ILE A 111 -9.08 9.31 0.36
CA ILE A 111 -8.89 10.74 0.58
C ILE A 111 -7.99 11.34 -0.49
N GLY A 112 -6.88 10.69 -0.84
CA GLY A 112 -5.97 11.12 -1.89
C GLY A 112 -6.66 11.23 -3.24
N SER A 113 -7.54 10.28 -3.61
CA SER A 113 -8.34 10.39 -4.84
C SER A 113 -9.30 11.58 -4.80
N THR A 114 -9.92 11.83 -3.64
CA THR A 114 -10.79 13.00 -3.44
C THR A 114 -10.01 14.31 -3.60
N ILE A 115 -8.81 14.39 -3.00
CA ILE A 115 -7.90 15.53 -3.13
C ILE A 115 -7.48 15.69 -4.59
N ALA A 116 -6.96 14.63 -5.22
CA ALA A 116 -6.47 14.63 -6.59
C ALA A 116 -7.51 15.15 -7.58
N THR A 117 -8.76 14.68 -7.46
CA THR A 117 -9.86 15.10 -8.34
C THR A 117 -10.33 16.54 -8.08
N SER A 118 -10.16 17.06 -6.86
CA SER A 118 -10.46 18.46 -6.54
C SER A 118 -9.43 19.47 -7.09
N LEU A 119 -8.23 18.99 -7.46
CA LEU A 119 -7.12 19.83 -7.94
C LEU A 119 -7.14 20.05 -9.46
N VAL A 120 -8.07 19.42 -10.17
CA VAL A 120 -8.12 19.42 -11.65
C VAL A 120 -9.55 19.62 -12.15
N ALA A 121 -9.68 20.03 -13.41
CA ALA A 121 -10.97 20.05 -14.10
C ALA A 121 -11.57 18.63 -14.18
N LYS A 122 -12.91 18.53 -14.23
CA LYS A 122 -13.66 17.27 -14.14
C LYS A 122 -13.23 16.25 -15.22
N GLU A 123 -12.89 16.73 -16.40
CA GLU A 123 -12.46 15.93 -17.56
C GLU A 123 -11.08 15.28 -17.33
N LYS A 124 -10.29 15.82 -16.39
CA LYS A 124 -8.96 15.34 -16.03
C LYS A 124 -8.95 14.53 -14.73
N ALA A 125 -10.10 14.31 -14.09
CA ALA A 125 -10.21 13.62 -12.82
C ALA A 125 -9.62 12.19 -12.87
N ALA A 126 -9.95 11.41 -13.91
CA ALA A 126 -9.40 10.08 -14.10
C ALA A 126 -7.87 10.09 -14.29
N SER A 127 -7.33 11.10 -14.98
CA SER A 127 -5.89 11.27 -15.17
C SER A 127 -5.19 11.61 -13.85
N ALA A 128 -5.78 12.47 -13.02
CA ALA A 128 -5.23 12.81 -11.70
C ALA A 128 -5.18 11.58 -10.77
N ILE A 129 -6.23 10.76 -10.76
CA ILE A 129 -6.25 9.49 -10.02
C ILE A 129 -5.17 8.55 -10.57
N ALA A 130 -5.06 8.41 -11.89
CA ALA A 130 -4.05 7.55 -12.51
C ALA A 130 -2.60 7.99 -12.18
N ILE A 131 -2.32 9.30 -12.11
CA ILE A 131 -1.00 9.84 -11.72
C ILE A 131 -0.68 9.50 -10.26
N MET A 132 -1.66 9.68 -9.37
CA MET A 132 -1.51 9.33 -7.96
C MET A 132 -1.23 7.83 -7.80
N PHE A 133 -2.09 6.97 -8.37
CA PHE A 133 -1.92 5.51 -8.34
C PHE A 133 -0.67 5.03 -9.11
N GLY A 134 -0.13 5.85 -10.01
CA GLY A 134 1.16 5.61 -10.66
C GLY A 134 2.29 5.38 -9.65
N GLY A 135 2.21 5.98 -8.46
CA GLY A 135 3.15 5.73 -7.37
C GLY A 135 3.19 4.27 -6.93
N LEU A 136 2.04 3.58 -6.94
CA LEU A 136 1.92 2.16 -6.60
C LEU A 136 2.63 1.27 -7.63
N THR A 137 2.50 1.60 -8.91
CA THR A 137 3.23 0.92 -10.00
C THR A 137 4.73 1.11 -9.85
N VAL A 138 5.17 2.35 -9.59
CA VAL A 138 6.60 2.65 -9.38
C VAL A 138 7.13 1.90 -8.16
N ALA A 139 6.33 1.79 -7.09
CA ALA A 139 6.69 1.03 -5.90
C ALA A 139 6.94 -0.44 -6.21
N LEU A 140 6.07 -1.07 -6.98
CA LEU A 140 6.24 -2.48 -7.35
C LEU A 140 7.46 -2.71 -8.25
N VAL A 141 7.73 -1.79 -9.19
CA VAL A 141 8.87 -1.88 -10.12
C VAL A 141 10.21 -1.61 -9.43
N THR A 142 10.25 -0.67 -8.48
CA THR A 142 11.50 -0.16 -7.92
C THR A 142 11.60 -0.29 -6.41
N GLY A 143 10.61 0.19 -5.68
CA GLY A 143 10.60 0.18 -4.21
C GLY A 143 10.69 -1.23 -3.62
N VAL A 144 9.96 -2.19 -4.18
CA VAL A 144 9.94 -3.58 -3.71
C VAL A 144 11.27 -4.29 -3.95
N PRO A 145 11.85 -4.30 -5.17
CA PRO A 145 13.20 -4.83 -5.39
C PRO A 145 14.26 -4.18 -4.52
N PHE A 146 14.26 -2.85 -4.44
CA PHE A 146 15.27 -2.12 -3.70
C PHE A 146 15.15 -2.36 -2.19
N GLY A 147 13.93 -2.35 -1.66
CA GLY A 147 13.69 -2.68 -0.26
C GLY A 147 13.98 -4.14 0.09
N THR A 148 13.75 -5.06 -0.85
CA THR A 148 14.15 -6.47 -0.70
C THR A 148 15.66 -6.61 -0.64
N PHE A 149 16.38 -5.93 -1.56
CA PHE A 149 17.83 -5.87 -1.55
C PHE A 149 18.38 -5.31 -0.23
N ILE A 150 17.83 -4.20 0.27
CA ILE A 150 18.20 -3.66 1.59
C ILE A 150 18.02 -4.73 2.67
N GLY A 151 16.86 -5.40 2.68
CA GLY A 151 16.55 -6.38 3.72
C GLY A 151 17.44 -7.62 3.69
N GLN A 152 17.88 -8.03 2.50
CA GLN A 152 18.81 -9.15 2.31
C GLN A 152 20.23 -8.83 2.77
N HIS A 153 20.69 -7.59 2.58
CA HIS A 153 22.08 -7.19 2.86
C HIS A 153 22.28 -6.55 4.23
N PHE A 154 21.29 -5.81 4.73
CA PHE A 154 21.38 -5.03 5.98
C PHE A 154 20.37 -5.50 7.04
N GLY A 155 19.49 -6.44 6.69
CA GLY A 155 18.43 -6.95 7.57
C GLY A 155 17.07 -6.30 7.28
N TRP A 156 16.00 -7.09 7.40
CA TRP A 156 14.64 -6.67 7.02
C TRP A 156 14.13 -5.43 7.76
N ARG A 157 14.65 -5.16 8.97
CA ARG A 157 14.33 -3.96 9.75
C ARG A 157 14.73 -2.69 9.02
N GLU A 158 15.90 -2.68 8.37
CA GLU A 158 16.42 -1.50 7.66
C GLU A 158 15.57 -1.12 6.46
N THR A 159 14.87 -2.09 5.86
CA THR A 159 13.85 -1.82 4.84
C THR A 159 12.72 -0.96 5.41
N PHE A 160 12.25 -1.24 6.62
CA PHE A 160 11.21 -0.44 7.28
C PHE A 160 11.71 0.93 7.71
N LEU A 161 13.00 1.08 8.04
CA LEU A 161 13.62 2.39 8.25
C LEU A 161 13.62 3.22 6.96
N ALA A 162 14.07 2.63 5.85
CA ALA A 162 14.08 3.29 4.55
C ALA A 162 12.67 3.73 4.12
N VAL A 163 11.67 2.87 4.33
CA VAL A 163 10.27 3.18 4.10
C VAL A 163 9.75 4.28 5.04
N SER A 164 10.19 4.30 6.30
CA SER A 164 9.84 5.39 7.23
C SER A 164 10.36 6.74 6.73
N ILE A 165 11.57 6.78 6.16
CA ILE A 165 12.12 7.99 5.52
C ILE A 165 11.23 8.41 4.34
N LEU A 166 10.80 7.46 3.49
CA LEU A 166 9.83 7.75 2.42
C LEU A 166 8.50 8.31 2.98
N GLY A 167 8.04 7.80 4.11
CA GLY A 167 6.87 8.30 4.84
C GLY A 167 7.04 9.74 5.31
N VAL A 168 8.20 10.10 5.85
CA VAL A 168 8.54 11.48 6.23
C VAL A 168 8.57 12.40 5.00
N ILE A 169 9.17 11.95 3.89
CA ILE A 169 9.20 12.73 2.63
C ILE A 169 7.76 12.93 2.10
N ALA A 170 6.93 11.90 2.12
CA ALA A 170 5.52 11.98 1.74
C ALA A 170 4.73 12.92 2.67
N LEU A 171 4.99 12.90 3.97
CA LEU A 171 4.38 13.80 4.96
C LEU A 171 4.76 15.26 4.70
N ILE A 172 6.06 15.55 4.56
CA ILE A 172 6.58 16.91 4.32
C ILE A 172 6.08 17.44 2.98
N SER A 173 6.18 16.65 1.91
CA SER A 173 5.67 17.06 0.60
C SER A 173 4.16 17.31 0.62
N SER A 174 3.38 16.49 1.34
CA SER A 174 1.95 16.73 1.52
C SER A 174 1.66 17.99 2.33
N LEU A 175 2.45 18.26 3.37
CA LEU A 175 2.31 19.46 4.21
C LEU A 175 2.53 20.73 3.40
N LEU A 176 3.57 20.74 2.57
CA LEU A 176 3.99 21.90 1.79
C LEU A 176 3.16 22.11 0.51
N LEU A 177 2.79 21.03 -0.20
CA LEU A 177 2.24 21.13 -1.55
C LEU A 177 0.71 20.98 -1.61
N VAL A 178 0.09 20.25 -0.67
CA VAL A 178 -1.37 20.06 -0.69
C VAL A 178 -2.05 21.31 -0.14
N PRO A 179 -3.02 21.91 -0.84
CA PRO A 179 -3.69 23.11 -0.38
C PRO A 179 -4.63 22.83 0.81
N ASN A 180 -4.90 23.86 1.61
CA ASN A 180 -5.78 23.74 2.79
C ASN A 180 -7.27 23.78 2.44
N ASN A 181 -7.64 24.42 1.32
CA ASN A 181 -9.02 24.71 0.92
C ASN A 181 -9.64 23.61 0.05
N ILE A 182 -9.59 22.36 0.51
CA ILE A 182 -10.16 21.23 -0.23
C ILE A 182 -11.66 21.12 0.08
N PRO A 183 -12.55 21.20 -0.92
CA PRO A 183 -13.98 21.12 -0.71
C PRO A 183 -14.38 19.85 0.04
N GLY A 184 -15.08 20.02 1.16
CA GLY A 184 -15.67 18.92 1.89
C GLY A 184 -16.94 18.43 1.20
N ARG A 185 -16.98 17.17 0.75
CA ARG A 185 -18.25 16.47 0.52
C ARG A 185 -18.73 15.81 1.82
N ALA A 186 -20.05 15.71 1.97
CA ALA A 186 -20.67 14.94 3.05
C ALA A 186 -20.10 13.51 3.04
N SER A 187 -19.60 13.06 4.19
CA SER A 187 -19.13 11.68 4.36
C SER A 187 -20.31 10.73 4.42
N ALA A 188 -20.24 9.60 3.71
CA ALA A 188 -21.20 8.51 3.84
C ALA A 188 -21.20 8.00 5.29
N SER A 189 -22.38 7.87 5.89
CA SER A 189 -22.51 7.34 7.25
C SER A 189 -22.11 5.86 7.30
N LEU A 190 -21.79 5.32 8.49
CA LEU A 190 -21.58 3.87 8.67
C LEU A 190 -22.76 3.05 8.13
N ARG A 191 -23.98 3.57 8.28
CA ARG A 191 -25.19 2.92 7.77
C ARG A 191 -25.21 2.87 6.24
N ASP A 192 -24.82 3.96 5.58
CA ASP A 192 -24.76 4.00 4.11
C ASP A 192 -23.69 3.05 3.58
N GLN A 193 -22.52 3.03 4.23
CA GLN A 193 -21.43 2.12 3.88
C GLN A 193 -21.83 0.66 4.09
N LEU A 194 -22.46 0.33 5.23
CA LEU A 194 -22.94 -1.03 5.50
C LEU A 194 -23.98 -1.47 4.47
N ARG A 195 -24.91 -0.58 4.07
CA ARG A 195 -25.91 -0.88 3.03
C ARG A 195 -25.28 -1.21 1.68
N VAL A 196 -24.18 -0.55 1.33
CA VAL A 196 -23.41 -0.85 0.10
C VAL A 196 -22.70 -2.20 0.25
N LEU A 197 -22.05 -2.44 1.39
CA LEU A 197 -21.32 -3.68 1.66
C LEU A 197 -22.22 -4.92 1.69
N THR A 198 -23.47 -4.80 2.13
CA THR A 198 -24.44 -5.90 2.18
C THR A 198 -25.33 -6.01 0.95
N HIS A 199 -25.14 -5.15 -0.06
CA HIS A 199 -25.97 -5.18 -1.25
C HIS A 199 -25.69 -6.45 -2.07
N PRO A 200 -26.69 -7.33 -2.36
CA PRO A 200 -26.44 -8.65 -2.95
C PRO A 200 -25.64 -8.65 -4.26
N ARG A 201 -25.93 -7.72 -5.17
CA ARG A 201 -25.17 -7.54 -6.43
C ARG A 201 -23.71 -7.14 -6.19
N LEU A 202 -23.43 -6.31 -5.19
CA LEU A 202 -22.07 -5.89 -4.86
C LEU A 202 -21.30 -6.98 -4.14
N LEU A 203 -21.96 -7.78 -3.29
CA LEU A 203 -21.37 -8.96 -2.67
C LEU A 203 -20.81 -9.93 -3.71
N MET A 204 -21.51 -10.14 -4.84
CA MET A 204 -21.01 -10.98 -5.92
C MET A 204 -19.75 -10.39 -6.58
N ILE A 205 -19.71 -9.06 -6.79
CA ILE A 205 -18.53 -8.38 -7.34
C ILE A 205 -17.35 -8.45 -6.35
N TYR A 206 -17.61 -8.28 -5.05
CA TYR A 206 -16.60 -8.42 -4.01
C TYR A 206 -16.08 -9.85 -3.93
N ALA A 207 -16.94 -10.86 -4.04
CA ALA A 207 -16.55 -12.26 -4.06
C ALA A 207 -15.66 -12.58 -5.28
N ILE A 208 -16.06 -12.14 -6.48
CA ILE A 208 -15.25 -12.31 -7.70
C ILE A 208 -13.88 -11.65 -7.54
N THR A 209 -13.86 -10.41 -7.02
CA THR A 209 -12.61 -9.67 -6.80
C THR A 209 -11.74 -10.35 -5.75
N ALA A 210 -12.32 -10.78 -4.63
CA ALA A 210 -11.62 -11.44 -3.55
C ALA A 210 -11.06 -12.80 -3.96
N LEU A 211 -11.82 -13.59 -4.74
CA LEU A 211 -11.33 -14.88 -5.25
C LEU A 211 -10.26 -14.68 -6.32
N GLY A 212 -10.47 -13.75 -7.26
CA GLY A 212 -9.51 -13.45 -8.32
C GLY A 212 -8.19 -12.92 -7.77
N TYR A 213 -8.23 -11.84 -6.99
CA TYR A 213 -7.03 -11.28 -6.37
C TYR A 213 -6.46 -12.16 -5.25
N GLY A 214 -7.30 -12.84 -4.47
CA GLY A 214 -6.85 -13.74 -3.41
C GLY A 214 -6.00 -14.89 -3.94
N GLY A 215 -6.37 -15.48 -5.07
CA GLY A 215 -5.56 -16.49 -5.75
C GLY A 215 -4.19 -15.95 -6.17
N VAL A 216 -4.15 -14.78 -6.83
CA VAL A 216 -2.91 -14.13 -7.27
C VAL A 216 -2.03 -13.76 -6.07
N PHE A 217 -2.61 -13.15 -5.03
CA PHE A 217 -1.88 -12.73 -3.84
C PHE A 217 -1.37 -13.89 -3.00
N THR A 218 -2.02 -15.06 -3.04
CA THR A 218 -1.52 -16.27 -2.38
C THR A 218 -0.17 -16.68 -2.99
N ALA A 219 -0.10 -16.79 -4.32
CA ALA A 219 1.15 -17.10 -5.01
C ALA A 219 2.18 -15.97 -4.86
N PHE A 220 1.75 -14.71 -5.00
CA PHE A 220 2.63 -13.56 -4.89
C PHE A 220 3.26 -13.43 -3.49
N THR A 221 2.50 -13.67 -2.42
CA THR A 221 3.00 -13.64 -1.03
C THR A 221 4.19 -14.57 -0.81
N PHE A 222 4.16 -15.74 -1.44
CA PHE A 222 5.20 -16.76 -1.35
C PHE A 222 6.11 -16.79 -2.59
N LEU A 223 6.14 -15.72 -3.39
CA LEU A 223 6.97 -15.68 -4.60
C LEU A 223 8.46 -15.91 -4.25
N ALA A 224 8.99 -15.17 -3.27
CA ALA A 224 10.39 -15.31 -2.86
C ALA A 224 10.76 -16.74 -2.41
N PRO A 225 10.02 -17.39 -1.48
CA PRO A 225 10.31 -18.77 -1.10
C PRO A 225 10.07 -19.75 -2.24
N MET A 226 9.05 -19.58 -3.09
CA MET A 226 8.86 -20.43 -4.28
C MET A 226 10.07 -20.37 -5.22
N MET A 227 10.62 -19.18 -5.47
CA MET A 227 11.79 -19.02 -6.33
C MET A 227 13.05 -19.64 -5.71
N GLN A 228 13.22 -19.53 -4.40
CA GLN A 228 14.41 -20.06 -3.72
C GLN A 228 14.32 -21.59 -3.48
N GLU A 229 13.23 -22.07 -2.91
CA GLU A 229 13.08 -23.45 -2.45
C GLU A 229 12.63 -24.41 -3.55
N LEU A 230 11.78 -23.97 -4.49
CA LEU A 230 11.23 -24.83 -5.55
C LEU A 230 11.97 -24.66 -6.88
N ALA A 231 12.31 -23.43 -7.25
CA ALA A 231 12.99 -23.15 -8.52
C ALA A 231 14.53 -23.08 -8.40
N GLY A 232 15.08 -23.14 -7.18
CA GLY A 232 16.53 -23.20 -6.94
C GLY A 232 17.30 -21.90 -7.21
N PHE A 233 16.62 -20.76 -7.27
CA PHE A 233 17.29 -19.46 -7.43
C PHE A 233 18.01 -19.04 -6.15
N SER A 234 19.12 -18.30 -6.32
CA SER A 234 19.81 -17.69 -5.19
C SER A 234 18.94 -16.61 -4.52
N PRO A 235 19.14 -16.31 -3.22
CA PRO A 235 18.45 -15.21 -2.55
C PRO A 235 18.61 -13.86 -3.28
N SER A 236 19.80 -13.57 -3.80
CA SER A 236 20.08 -12.33 -4.54
C SER A 236 19.31 -12.19 -5.84
N ALA A 237 18.90 -13.30 -6.48
CA ALA A 237 18.10 -13.27 -7.69
C ALA A 237 16.66 -12.81 -7.43
N VAL A 238 16.14 -12.95 -6.21
CA VAL A 238 14.76 -12.58 -5.86
C VAL A 238 14.47 -11.11 -6.13
N SER A 239 15.41 -10.21 -5.82
CA SER A 239 15.26 -8.78 -6.09
C SER A 239 15.09 -8.51 -7.60
N TRP A 240 15.83 -9.22 -8.46
CA TRP A 240 15.69 -9.12 -9.91
C TRP A 240 14.39 -9.73 -10.44
N ILE A 241 13.95 -10.85 -9.86
CA ILE A 241 12.67 -11.48 -10.21
C ILE A 241 11.50 -10.55 -9.87
N LEU A 242 11.52 -9.93 -8.68
CA LEU A 242 10.53 -8.94 -8.26
C LEU A 242 10.53 -7.70 -9.18
N LEU A 243 11.70 -7.29 -9.66
CA LEU A 243 11.81 -6.21 -10.64
C LEU A 243 11.13 -6.61 -11.95
N GLY A 244 11.41 -7.81 -12.46
CA GLY A 244 10.74 -8.35 -13.65
C GLY A 244 9.23 -8.46 -13.48
N TYR A 245 8.76 -8.91 -12.31
CA TYR A 245 7.33 -8.94 -11.96
C TYR A 245 6.72 -7.53 -11.99
N GLY A 246 7.37 -6.56 -11.35
CA GLY A 246 6.91 -5.16 -11.36
C GLY A 246 6.85 -4.57 -12.75
N VAL A 247 7.87 -4.79 -13.60
CA VAL A 247 7.87 -4.36 -15.01
C VAL A 247 6.72 -4.99 -15.78
N SER A 248 6.45 -6.28 -15.56
CA SER A 248 5.34 -7.00 -16.20
C SER A 248 3.99 -6.40 -15.82
N VAL A 249 3.79 -6.07 -14.53
CA VAL A 249 2.59 -5.36 -14.05
C VAL A 249 2.49 -3.96 -14.65
N ALA A 250 3.59 -3.22 -14.75
CA ALA A 250 3.60 -1.89 -15.36
C ALA A 250 3.19 -1.93 -16.84
N ILE A 251 3.70 -2.89 -17.61
CA ILE A 251 3.31 -3.12 -19.00
C ILE A 251 1.82 -3.47 -19.10
N GLY A 252 1.35 -4.40 -18.25
CA GLY A 252 -0.06 -4.79 -18.18
C GLY A 252 -0.98 -3.60 -17.89
N ASN A 253 -0.61 -2.73 -16.97
CA ASN A 253 -1.37 -1.51 -16.64
C ASN A 253 -1.44 -0.52 -17.81
N VAL A 254 -0.35 -0.38 -18.59
CA VAL A 254 -0.34 0.47 -19.79
C VAL A 254 -1.23 -0.12 -20.88
N TRP A 255 -1.14 -1.42 -21.13
CA TRP A 255 -1.96 -2.09 -22.14
C TRP A 255 -3.44 -2.06 -21.76
N GLY A 256 -3.79 -2.41 -20.53
CA GLY A 256 -5.18 -2.40 -20.04
C GLY A 256 -5.85 -1.02 -20.17
N ARG A 257 -5.08 0.07 -20.02
CA ARG A 257 -5.58 1.43 -20.25
C ARG A 257 -5.95 1.70 -21.71
N GLN A 258 -5.25 1.08 -22.66
CA GLN A 258 -5.48 1.25 -24.10
C GLN A 258 -6.69 0.44 -24.58
N THR A 259 -6.92 -0.75 -24.03
CA THR A 259 -8.03 -1.65 -24.41
C THR A 259 -9.32 -1.38 -23.66
N GLY A 260 -9.30 -0.65 -22.55
CA GLY A 260 -10.49 -0.24 -21.79
C GLY A 260 -11.17 1.06 -22.27
N ARG A 261 -10.82 1.56 -23.46
CA ARG A 261 -11.50 2.66 -24.16
C ARG A 261 -12.49 2.10 -25.16
#